data_AF-A0A1H6Z8C0-F1
#
_entry.id   AF-A0A1H6Z8C0-F1
#
_cell.length_a   1.000
_cell.length_b   1.000
_cell.length_c   1.000
_cell.angle_alpha   90.00
_cell.angle_beta   90.00
_cell.angle_gamma   90.00
#
_symmetry.space_group_name_H-M   'P 1'
#
loop_
_entity.id
_entity.type
_entity.pdbx_description
1 polymer ?
#
loop_
_entity_poly.entity_id
_entity_poly.type
_entity_poly.pdbx_seq_one_letter_code
_entity_poly.pdbx_strand_id
1 'polypeptide(L)'
;MNFNKNQLEESHQFEMIIAKYINHFIRALHVLFSIALMITVILTLVIFATDIYNIFFNGNLATGTIHALGSLLVLWTLSELLHSEVRSLMGERIQVSIFIEVAIAAFVRKLLVISTEGVPLMDASVYLVSLLVLGIVYWILHTPNSTKKLLKTPAN
;
A
#
# COMPACT_ATOMS: atom_id res chain seq x y z
N MET A 1 -46.81 -16.74 22.38
CA MET A 1 -45.64 -16.94 21.50
C MET A 1 -45.47 -15.68 20.63
N ASN A 2 -45.08 -14.54 21.22
CA ASN A 2 -44.97 -13.24 20.52
C ASN A 2 -43.65 -12.50 20.83
N PHE A 3 -42.68 -13.21 21.42
CA PHE A 3 -41.41 -12.64 21.88
C PHE A 3 -40.30 -12.61 20.81
N ASN A 4 -40.57 -13.08 19.58
CA ASN A 4 -39.54 -13.22 18.53
C ASN A 4 -39.47 -12.02 17.55
N LYS A 5 -40.59 -11.34 17.26
CA LYS A 5 -40.59 -10.24 16.27
C LYS A 5 -39.88 -8.98 16.75
N ASN A 6 -40.08 -8.59 18.01
CA ASN A 6 -39.45 -7.36 18.55
C ASN A 6 -37.93 -7.50 18.74
N GLN A 7 -37.43 -8.71 19.04
CA GLN A 7 -36.01 -8.99 19.18
C GLN A 7 -35.27 -8.94 17.83
N LEU A 8 -35.92 -9.38 16.74
CA LEU A 8 -35.37 -9.29 15.38
C LEU A 8 -35.40 -7.85 14.83
N GLU A 9 -36.43 -7.05 15.18
CA GLU A 9 -36.44 -5.64 14.81
C GLU A 9 -35.38 -4.83 15.57
N GLU A 10 -35.18 -5.05 16.87
CA GLU A 10 -34.11 -4.36 17.61
C GLU A 10 -32.71 -4.73 17.10
N SER A 11 -32.44 -6.00 16.78
CA SER A 11 -31.12 -6.40 16.25
C SER A 11 -30.81 -5.75 14.90
N HIS A 12 -31.78 -5.71 13.98
CA HIS A 12 -31.58 -5.09 12.67
C HIS A 12 -31.40 -3.57 12.76
N GLN A 13 -32.14 -2.88 13.64
CA GLN A 13 -31.96 -1.44 13.85
C GLN A 13 -30.59 -1.13 14.45
N PHE A 14 -30.11 -1.97 15.37
CA PHE A 14 -28.78 -1.82 15.99
C PHE A 14 -27.65 -2.01 14.98
N GLU A 15 -27.74 -3.04 14.13
CA GLU A 15 -26.81 -3.29 13.04
C GLU A 15 -26.76 -2.12 12.05
N MET A 16 -27.91 -1.56 11.67
CA MET A 16 -27.99 -0.42 10.75
C MET A 16 -27.39 0.86 11.34
N ILE A 17 -27.59 1.13 12.63
CA ILE A 17 -27.00 2.29 13.31
C ILE A 17 -25.47 2.14 13.34
N ILE A 18 -24.96 0.99 13.77
CA ILE A 18 -23.50 0.74 13.83
C ILE A 18 -22.89 0.83 12.44
N ALA A 19 -23.52 0.22 11.43
CA ALA A 19 -23.03 0.27 10.06
C ALA A 19 -22.95 1.71 9.53
N LYS A 20 -23.93 2.56 9.86
CA LYS A 20 -23.92 3.97 9.45
C LYS A 20 -22.79 4.77 10.12
N TYR A 21 -22.57 4.57 11.41
CA TYR A 21 -21.46 5.22 12.14
C TYR A 21 -20.09 4.74 11.64
N ILE A 22 -19.91 3.43 11.45
CA ILE A 22 -18.69 2.84 10.91
C ILE A 22 -18.40 3.40 9.51
N ASN A 23 -19.40 3.46 8.63
CA ASN A 23 -19.21 3.94 7.27
C ASN A 23 -18.85 5.44 7.21
N HIS A 24 -19.42 6.26 8.10
CA HIS A 24 -19.03 7.66 8.21
C HIS A 24 -17.59 7.82 8.71
N PHE A 25 -17.21 7.05 9.73
CA PHE A 25 -15.86 7.06 10.29
C PHE A 25 -14.81 6.59 9.28
N ILE A 26 -15.07 5.48 8.56
CA ILE A 26 -14.20 4.96 7.50
C ILE A 26 -14.00 6.03 6.41
N ARG A 27 -15.08 6.72 6.00
CA ARG A 27 -14.97 7.81 5.02
C ARG A 27 -14.10 8.96 5.53
N ALA A 28 -14.24 9.35 6.80
CA ALA A 28 -13.43 10.40 7.41
C ALA A 28 -11.94 10.00 7.47
N LEU A 29 -11.64 8.74 7.81
CA LEU A 29 -10.27 8.21 7.78
C LEU A 29 -9.66 8.30 6.38
N HIS A 30 -10.41 7.92 5.35
CA HIS A 30 -9.87 7.97 3.99
C HIS A 30 -9.56 9.40 3.53
N VAL A 31 -10.41 10.36 3.89
CA VAL A 31 -10.15 11.78 3.61
C VAL A 31 -8.88 12.24 4.35
N LEU A 32 -8.74 11.87 5.61
CA LEU A 32 -7.57 12.22 6.42
C LEU A 32 -6.28 11.64 5.83
N PHE A 33 -6.28 10.36 5.46
CA PHE A 33 -5.13 9.71 4.82
C PHE A 33 -4.81 10.32 3.47
N SER A 34 -5.80 10.64 2.65
CA SER A 34 -5.58 11.32 1.37
C SER A 34 -4.88 12.67 1.55
N ILE A 35 -5.29 13.48 2.54
CA ILE A 35 -4.66 14.77 2.84
C ILE A 35 -3.22 14.56 3.35
N ALA A 36 -3.03 13.61 4.27
CA ALA A 36 -1.71 13.30 4.81
C ALA A 36 -0.74 12.81 3.71
N LEU A 37 -1.21 11.95 2.81
CA LEU A 37 -0.44 11.48 1.66
C LEU A 37 -0.08 12.64 0.72
N MET A 38 -1.01 13.55 0.43
CA MET A 38 -0.75 14.72 -0.40
C MET A 38 0.37 15.60 0.17
N ILE A 39 0.34 15.87 1.48
CA ILE A 39 1.42 16.61 2.17
C ILE A 39 2.74 15.85 2.10
N THR A 40 2.69 14.52 2.32
CA THR A 40 3.89 13.67 2.29
C THR A 40 4.54 13.64 0.92
N VAL A 41 3.76 13.63 -0.17
CA VAL A 41 4.28 13.74 -1.55
C VAL A 41 5.04 15.04 -1.73
N ILE A 42 4.48 16.17 -1.28
CA ILE A 42 5.13 17.49 -1.39
C ILE A 42 6.44 17.50 -0.60
N LEU A 43 6.44 17.02 0.64
CA LEU A 43 7.65 16.92 1.47
C LEU A 43 8.72 16.03 0.83
N THR A 44 8.31 14.88 0.30
CA THR A 44 9.23 13.94 -0.36
C THR A 44 9.82 14.55 -1.63
N LEU A 45 9.07 15.38 -2.35
CA LEU A 45 9.56 16.09 -3.53
C LEU A 45 10.65 17.10 -3.18
N VAL A 46 10.54 17.76 -2.02
CA VAL A 46 11.61 18.64 -1.48
C VAL A 46 12.86 17.84 -1.09
N ILE A 47 12.69 16.66 -0.48
CA ILE A 47 13.80 15.76 -0.14
C ILE A 47 14.52 15.34 -1.43
N PHE A 48 13.78 14.90 -2.45
CA PHE A 48 14.34 14.51 -3.74
C PHE A 48 15.09 15.66 -4.44
N ALA A 49 14.55 16.88 -4.40
CA ALA A 49 15.25 18.05 -4.94
C ALA A 49 16.57 18.32 -4.20
N THR A 50 16.60 18.11 -2.88
CA THR A 50 17.79 18.24 -2.05
C THR A 50 18.82 17.14 -2.37
N ASP A 51 18.37 15.91 -2.62
CA ASP A 51 19.24 14.81 -3.06
C ASP A 51 19.93 15.16 -4.38
N ILE A 52 19.19 15.70 -5.36
CA ILE A 52 19.75 16.16 -6.64
C ILE A 52 20.79 17.26 -6.43
N TYR A 53 20.48 18.26 -5.60
CA TYR A 53 21.41 19.34 -5.28
C TYR A 53 22.70 18.78 -4.66
N ASN A 54 22.59 17.91 -3.67
CA ASN A 54 23.75 17.31 -2.99
C ASN A 54 24.67 16.52 -3.94
N ILE A 55 24.12 15.84 -4.95
CA ILE A 55 24.89 15.11 -5.97
C ILE A 55 25.77 16.08 -6.78
N PHE A 56 25.21 17.22 -7.18
CA PHE A 56 25.90 18.20 -8.02
C PHE A 56 27.06 18.91 -7.29
N PHE A 57 26.90 19.17 -5.98
CA PHE A 57 27.90 19.90 -5.18
C PHE A 57 28.94 19.01 -4.49
N ASN A 58 28.58 17.81 -4.01
CA ASN A 58 29.48 16.95 -3.23
C ASN A 58 30.17 15.84 -4.04
N GLY A 59 29.81 15.64 -5.32
CA GLY A 59 30.56 14.79 -6.27
C GLY A 59 30.52 13.27 -6.03
N ASN A 60 29.87 12.78 -4.98
CA ASN A 60 29.73 11.34 -4.73
C ASN A 60 28.52 10.78 -5.50
N LEU A 61 28.74 10.52 -6.79
CA LEU A 61 27.71 10.02 -7.71
C LEU A 61 27.15 8.65 -7.28
N ALA A 62 28.00 7.75 -6.77
CA ALA A 62 27.59 6.39 -6.46
C ALA A 62 26.55 6.34 -5.32
N THR A 63 26.82 7.02 -4.21
CA THR A 63 25.91 7.02 -3.07
C THR A 63 24.71 7.94 -3.30
N GLY A 64 24.94 9.10 -3.93
CA GLY A 64 23.89 10.07 -4.20
C GLY A 64 22.85 9.58 -5.21
N THR A 65 23.25 8.88 -6.28
CA THR A 65 22.30 8.32 -7.25
C THR A 65 21.41 7.24 -6.63
N ILE A 66 21.96 6.35 -5.79
CA ILE A 66 21.14 5.33 -5.12
C ILE A 66 20.17 5.99 -4.14
N HIS A 67 20.59 7.04 -3.44
CA HIS A 67 19.70 7.79 -2.55
C HIS A 67 18.56 8.47 -3.32
N ALA A 68 18.88 9.13 -4.45
CA ALA A 68 17.89 9.78 -5.32
C ALA A 68 16.91 8.77 -5.96
N LEU A 69 17.39 7.58 -6.36
CA LEU A 69 16.51 6.49 -6.80
C LEU A 69 15.61 6.01 -5.67
N GLY A 70 16.14 5.94 -4.44
CA GLY A 70 15.37 5.63 -3.25
C GLY A 70 14.25 6.63 -3.00
N SER A 71 14.52 7.94 -3.04
CA SER A 71 13.49 8.97 -2.88
C SER A 71 12.50 9.01 -4.05
N LEU A 72 12.93 8.72 -5.27
CA LEU A 72 12.03 8.57 -6.43
C LEU A 72 11.08 7.37 -6.29
N LEU A 73 11.56 6.24 -5.75
CA LEU A 73 10.71 5.09 -5.44
C LEU A 73 9.71 5.39 -4.33
N VAL A 74 10.07 6.21 -3.34
CA VAL A 74 9.10 6.71 -2.34
C VAL A 74 8.04 7.56 -3.04
N LEU A 75 8.42 8.48 -3.92
CA LEU A 75 7.46 9.30 -4.67
C LEU A 75 6.49 8.45 -5.50
N TRP A 76 7.01 7.44 -6.22
CA TRP A 76 6.18 6.46 -6.92
C TRP A 76 5.19 5.78 -5.98
N THR A 77 5.68 5.24 -4.87
CA THR A 77 4.89 4.52 -3.87
C THR A 77 3.79 5.39 -3.27
N LEU A 78 4.10 6.65 -2.96
CA LEU A 78 3.13 7.61 -2.45
C LEU A 78 2.09 7.99 -3.50
N SER A 79 2.48 8.13 -4.77
CA SER A 79 1.56 8.38 -5.88
C SER A 79 0.58 7.20 -6.06
N GLU A 80 1.08 5.97 -5.96
CA GLU A 80 0.25 4.77 -6.06
C GLU A 80 -0.73 4.65 -4.88
N LEU A 81 -0.26 4.93 -3.66
CA LEU A 81 -1.11 4.99 -2.48
C LEU A 81 -2.18 6.08 -2.59
N LEU A 82 -1.80 7.29 -3.01
CA LEU A 82 -2.73 8.40 -3.15
C LEU A 82 -3.79 8.07 -4.20
N HIS A 83 -3.42 7.45 -5.31
CA HIS A 83 -4.36 6.99 -6.32
C HIS A 83 -5.33 5.94 -5.78
N SER A 84 -4.84 4.98 -4.97
CA SER A 84 -5.69 4.00 -4.29
C SER A 84 -6.68 4.65 -3.32
N GLU A 85 -6.26 5.73 -2.65
CA GLU A 85 -7.08 6.41 -1.66
C GLU A 85 -8.14 7.29 -2.30
N VAL A 86 -7.80 8.01 -3.37
CA VAL A 86 -8.77 8.76 -4.18
C VAL A 86 -9.81 7.80 -4.76
N ARG A 87 -9.39 6.63 -5.24
CA ARG A 87 -10.28 5.57 -5.74
C ARG A 87 -11.24 5.07 -4.65
N SER A 88 -10.75 4.88 -3.43
CA SER A 88 -11.59 4.56 -2.27
C SER A 88 -12.64 5.64 -2.00
N LEU A 89 -12.24 6.92 -2.05
CA LEU A 89 -13.15 8.05 -1.86
C LEU A 89 -14.24 8.15 -2.95
N MET A 90 -13.95 7.71 -4.18
CA MET A 90 -14.91 7.61 -5.27
C MET A 90 -15.92 6.47 -5.09
N GLY A 91 -15.80 5.67 -4.02
CA GLY A 91 -16.71 4.55 -3.71
C GLY A 91 -16.35 3.24 -4.40
N GLU A 92 -15.18 3.16 -5.04
CA GLU A 92 -14.67 1.91 -5.59
C GLU A 92 -14.10 1.02 -4.46
N ARG A 93 -14.19 -0.30 -4.63
CA ARG A 93 -13.60 -1.23 -3.66
C ARG A 93 -12.08 -1.13 -3.75
N ILE A 94 -11.44 -0.96 -2.59
CA ILE A 94 -9.98 -1.01 -2.47
C ILE A 94 -9.49 -2.38 -2.93
N GLN A 95 -8.58 -2.38 -3.89
CA GLN A 95 -7.92 -3.61 -4.35
C GLN A 95 -6.71 -3.88 -3.45
N VAL A 96 -6.78 -4.97 -2.67
CA VAL A 96 -5.71 -5.39 -1.75
C VAL A 96 -4.36 -5.58 -2.49
N SER A 97 -4.39 -5.86 -3.80
CA SER A 97 -3.20 -5.94 -4.66
C SER A 97 -2.31 -4.70 -4.56
N ILE A 98 -2.91 -3.51 -4.62
CA ILE A 98 -2.17 -2.23 -4.66
C ILE A 98 -1.39 -2.03 -3.36
N PHE A 99 -1.98 -2.40 -2.22
CA PHE A 99 -1.31 -2.31 -0.93
C PHE A 99 -0.04 -3.18 -0.86
N ILE A 100 -0.05 -4.35 -1.52
CA ILE A 100 1.10 -5.25 -1.52
C ILE A 100 2.18 -4.74 -2.46
N GLU A 101 1.80 -4.21 -3.62
CA GLU A 101 2.73 -3.56 -4.56
C GLU A 101 3.48 -2.40 -3.89
N VAL A 102 2.76 -1.57 -3.15
CA VAL A 102 3.31 -0.48 -2.33
C VAL A 102 4.23 -1.03 -1.23
N ALA A 103 3.82 -2.08 -0.52
CA ALA A 103 4.64 -2.67 0.54
C ALA A 103 5.96 -3.23 -0.01
N ILE A 104 5.91 -3.90 -1.16
CA ILE A 104 7.11 -4.36 -1.87
C ILE A 104 7.99 -3.18 -2.26
N ALA A 105 7.44 -2.12 -2.85
CA ALA A 105 8.19 -0.93 -3.23
C ALA A 105 8.88 -0.25 -2.02
N ALA A 106 8.20 -0.18 -0.88
CA ALA A 106 8.77 0.34 0.37
C ALA A 106 9.94 -0.51 0.90
N PHE A 107 9.83 -1.85 0.84
CA PHE A 107 10.92 -2.75 1.20
C PHE A 107 12.10 -2.64 0.23
N VAL A 108 11.83 -2.56 -1.08
CA VAL A 108 12.87 -2.34 -2.10
C VAL A 108 13.63 -1.05 -1.83
N ARG A 109 12.93 0.05 -1.51
CA ARG A 109 13.56 1.32 -1.11
C ARG A 109 14.48 1.15 0.10
N LYS A 110 14.07 0.37 1.11
CA LYS A 110 14.91 0.10 2.29
C LYS A 110 16.17 -0.68 1.94
N LEU A 111 16.08 -1.65 1.02
CA LEU A 111 17.23 -2.40 0.52
C LEU A 111 18.20 -1.54 -0.30
N LEU A 112 17.70 -0.57 -1.06
CA LEU A 112 18.58 0.34 -1.81
C LEU A 112 19.39 1.26 -0.88
N VAL A 113 18.73 1.83 0.13
CA VAL A 113 19.40 2.71 1.10
C VAL A 113 20.44 1.93 1.89
N ILE A 114 20.09 0.76 2.42
CA ILE A 114 21.01 -0.04 3.25
C ILE A 114 22.22 -0.56 2.45
N SER A 115 22.04 -0.84 1.15
CA SER A 115 23.13 -1.25 0.27
C SER A 115 24.19 -0.16 0.08
N THR A 116 23.85 1.10 0.34
CA THR A 116 24.75 2.24 0.19
C THR A 116 25.53 2.52 1.47
N GLU A 117 24.93 2.26 2.64
CA GLU A 117 25.51 2.57 3.95
C GLU A 117 26.52 1.51 4.47
N GLY A 118 26.68 0.39 3.75
CA GLY A 118 27.65 -0.64 4.13
C GLY A 118 27.32 -1.37 5.44
N VAL A 119 26.03 -1.46 5.78
CA VAL A 119 25.54 -2.08 7.02
C VAL A 119 25.93 -3.56 7.06
N PRO A 120 26.28 -4.13 8.25
CA PRO A 120 26.63 -5.54 8.39
C PRO A 120 25.63 -6.49 7.74
N LEU A 121 26.15 -7.53 7.09
CA LEU A 121 25.39 -8.54 6.32
C LEU A 121 24.26 -9.19 7.13
N MET A 122 24.42 -9.26 8.46
CA MET A 122 23.42 -9.85 9.35
C MET A 122 22.12 -9.04 9.37
N ASP A 123 22.20 -7.71 9.42
CA ASP A 123 21.01 -6.85 9.42
C ASP A 123 20.37 -6.76 8.04
N ALA A 124 21.18 -6.76 6.98
CA ALA A 124 20.71 -6.78 5.60
C ALA A 124 19.91 -8.06 5.27
N SER A 125 20.32 -9.20 5.83
CA SER A 125 19.65 -10.49 5.59
C SER A 125 18.19 -10.52 6.05
N VAL A 126 17.86 -9.85 7.15
CA VAL A 126 16.49 -9.79 7.69
C VAL A 126 15.56 -9.05 6.72
N TYR A 127 16.03 -7.98 6.10
CA TYR A 127 15.25 -7.23 5.11
C TYR A 127 15.06 -8.02 3.81
N LEU A 128 16.08 -8.78 3.39
CA LEU A 128 15.97 -9.66 2.23
C LEU A 128 14.96 -10.79 2.46
N VAL A 129 15.02 -11.46 3.62
CA VAL A 129 14.04 -12.50 3.99
C VAL A 129 12.63 -11.92 4.06
N SER A 130 12.48 -10.74 4.66
CA SER A 130 11.17 -10.06 4.73
C SER A 130 10.62 -9.75 3.34
N LEU A 131 11.44 -9.23 2.42
CA LEU A 131 11.03 -8.98 1.04
C LEU A 131 10.64 -10.27 0.32
N LEU A 132 11.36 -11.37 0.56
CA LEU A 132 11.06 -12.68 -0.02
C LEU A 132 9.66 -13.18 0.45
N VAL A 133 9.35 -13.02 1.73
CA VAL A 133 8.01 -13.35 2.28
C VAL A 133 6.93 -12.50 1.61
N LEU A 134 7.14 -11.19 1.45
CA LEU A 134 6.18 -10.32 0.73
C LEU A 134 6.01 -10.76 -0.72
N GLY A 135 7.10 -11.16 -1.39
CA GLY A 135 7.06 -11.69 -2.76
C GLY A 135 6.23 -12.97 -2.87
N ILE A 136 6.32 -13.88 -1.90
CA ILE A 136 5.48 -15.08 -1.84
C ILE A 136 4.01 -14.70 -1.66
N VAL A 137 3.69 -13.77 -0.76
CA VAL A 137 2.32 -13.29 -0.55
C VAL A 137 1.75 -12.69 -1.83
N TYR A 138 2.54 -11.87 -2.53
CA TYR A 138 2.17 -11.30 -3.83
C TYR A 138 1.89 -12.39 -4.87
N TRP A 139 2.75 -13.41 -4.95
CA TRP A 139 2.60 -14.52 -5.88
C TRP A 139 1.32 -15.32 -5.62
N ILE A 140 1.02 -15.62 -4.36
CA ILE A 140 -0.21 -16.34 -3.99
C ILE A 140 -1.46 -15.54 -4.38
N LEU A 141 -1.48 -14.24 -4.11
CA LEU A 141 -2.63 -13.39 -4.43
C LEU A 141 -2.83 -13.16 -5.93
N HIS A 142 -1.74 -13.18 -6.71
CA HIS A 142 -1.80 -13.07 -8.17
C HIS A 142 -2.01 -14.40 -8.89
N THR A 143 -1.90 -15.54 -8.20
CA THR A 143 -2.14 -16.84 -8.82
C THR A 143 -3.64 -16.93 -9.18
N PRO A 144 -4.02 -16.92 -10.48
CA PRO A 144 -5.42 -16.98 -10.87
C PRO A 144 -5.96 -18.33 -10.41
N ASN A 145 -6.97 -18.30 -9.54
CA ASN A 145 -7.66 -19.50 -9.10
C ASN A 145 -8.18 -20.24 -10.35
N SER A 146 -7.47 -21.29 -10.77
CA SER A 146 -7.63 -21.97 -12.06
C SER A 146 -8.90 -22.84 -12.14
N THR A 147 -9.82 -22.70 -11.19
CA THR A 147 -11.08 -23.44 -11.09
C THR A 147 -12.22 -22.87 -11.93
N LYS A 148 -12.01 -21.82 -12.75
CA LYS A 148 -13.04 -21.32 -13.70
C LYS A 148 -12.86 -21.81 -15.14
N LYS A 149 -11.84 -22.62 -15.44
CA LYS A 149 -11.62 -23.17 -16.79
C LYS A 149 -12.32 -24.50 -17.07
N LEU A 150 -12.98 -25.12 -16.08
CA LEU A 150 -13.61 -26.45 -16.21
C LEU A 150 -15.14 -26.43 -16.35
N LEU A 151 -15.79 -25.25 -16.42
CA LEU A 151 -17.24 -25.10 -16.61
C LEU A 151 -17.62 -24.50 -17.99
N LYS A 152 -16.70 -24.57 -18.96
CA LYS A 152 -16.97 -24.27 -20.38
C LYS A 152 -16.57 -25.46 -21.25
N THR A 153 -17.19 -26.60 -20.99
CA THR A 153 -17.38 -27.63 -22.02
C THR A 153 -18.88 -27.66 -22.30
N PRO A 154 -19.38 -26.93 -23.32
CA PRO A 154 -20.71 -27.19 -23.83
C PRO A 154 -20.73 -28.60 -24.40
N ALA A 155 -21.79 -29.34 -24.05
CA ALA A 155 -22.13 -30.63 -24.60
C ALA A 155 -22.07 -30.62 -26.13
N ASN A 156 -21.33 -31.58 -26.68
CA ASN A 156 -21.60 -32.19 -27.97
C ASN A 156 -21.20 -33.67 -27.85
#